data_AF-A0A6B3G775-F1
#
_entry.id   AF-A0A6B3G775-F1
#
_cell.length_a   1.000
_cell.length_b   1.000
_cell.length_c   1.000
_cell.angle_alpha   90.00
_cell.angle_beta   90.00
_cell.angle_gamma   90.00
#
_symmetry.space_group_name_H-M   'P 1'
#
loop_
_entity.id
_entity.type
_entity.pdbx_description
1 polymer ?
#
loop_
_entity_poly.entity_id
_entity_poly.type
_entity_poly.pdbx_seq_one_letter_code
_entity_poly.pdbx_strand_id
1 'polypeptide(L)'
;RLARAVRTKDRDTWIFVEPTPIVGEGVPTGLGRIKDNRTVYAPHFYNTAMEAGADYDPDAGWIEAYEAAVTAYPARHRMPVVVGEWGPLNNALPNMGRFYREAVASLNRYSSGWAGYVWCYGGGYCAVDERGRFRTNKEQTATPYAPAVAGTVRSDTYDAGTRTYRLAYRAAARPGVTELSLPPTPRGWRVTVTGRAHVLGASSRGGWPVVLAWPGSEVVVTVREAGPHGRTDHP
;
A
#
# COMPACT_ATOMS: atom_id res chain seq x y z
N ARG A 1 28.34 3.77 6.12
CA ARG A 1 28.99 3.65 7.46
C ARG A 1 28.04 3.02 8.46
N LEU A 2 26.86 3.63 8.68
CA LEU A 2 25.87 3.18 9.66
C LEU A 2 25.40 1.73 9.45
N ALA A 3 25.10 1.32 8.22
CA ALA A 3 24.71 -0.07 7.95
C ALA A 3 25.74 -1.10 8.44
N ARG A 4 27.04 -0.87 8.21
CA ARG A 4 28.09 -1.75 8.74
C ARG A 4 28.12 -1.79 10.26
N ALA A 5 27.90 -0.64 10.92
CA ALA A 5 27.86 -0.58 12.37
C ALA A 5 26.67 -1.38 12.93
N VAL A 6 25.47 -1.23 12.33
CA VAL A 6 24.29 -2.06 12.65
C VAL A 6 24.63 -3.54 12.49
N ARG A 7 25.26 -3.93 11.37
CA ARG A 7 25.67 -5.32 11.10
C ARG A 7 26.74 -5.89 12.04
N THR A 8 27.33 -5.09 12.92
CA THR A 8 28.18 -5.62 14.02
C THR A 8 27.37 -6.11 15.21
N LYS A 9 26.09 -5.72 15.31
CA LYS A 9 25.17 -6.06 16.41
C LYS A 9 23.95 -6.85 15.94
N ASP A 10 23.49 -6.62 14.72
CA ASP A 10 22.30 -7.24 14.14
C ASP A 10 22.52 -7.55 12.65
N ARG A 11 22.51 -8.84 12.31
CA ARG A 11 22.80 -9.35 10.96
C ARG A 11 21.57 -9.46 10.06
N ASP A 12 20.37 -9.36 10.62
CA ASP A 12 19.15 -9.86 9.97
C ASP A 12 18.08 -8.79 9.75
N THR A 13 18.06 -7.73 10.58
CA THR A 13 17.07 -6.67 10.46
C THR A 13 17.25 -5.86 9.17
N TRP A 14 16.15 -5.54 8.50
CA TRP A 14 16.15 -4.64 7.35
C TRP A 14 16.51 -3.22 7.75
N ILE A 15 17.35 -2.56 6.96
CA ILE A 15 17.77 -1.17 7.18
C ILE A 15 17.02 -0.29 6.18
N PHE A 16 16.19 0.62 6.69
CA PHE A 16 15.46 1.58 5.89
C PHE A 16 16.36 2.78 5.63
N VAL A 17 16.42 3.22 4.37
CA VAL A 17 17.28 4.32 3.94
C VAL A 17 16.43 5.33 3.18
N GLU A 18 16.37 6.52 3.73
CA GLU A 18 15.63 7.64 3.17
C GLU A 18 16.50 8.41 2.17
N PRO A 19 15.90 8.97 1.11
CA PRO A 19 16.55 10.02 0.34
C PRO A 19 16.53 11.35 1.11
N THR A 20 17.11 12.40 0.52
CA THR A 20 16.84 13.76 0.96
C THR A 20 15.35 14.10 0.81
N PRO A 21 14.73 14.87 1.74
CA PRO A 21 13.28 15.15 1.71
C PRO A 21 12.76 15.75 0.40
N ILE A 22 13.60 16.50 -0.33
CA ILE A 22 13.22 17.13 -1.61
C ILE A 22 12.76 16.15 -2.70
N VAL A 23 13.01 14.85 -2.54
CA VAL A 23 12.45 13.84 -3.44
C VAL A 23 10.91 13.81 -3.40
N GLY A 24 10.30 14.26 -2.30
CA GLY A 24 8.85 14.49 -2.21
C GLY A 24 8.32 15.42 -3.31
N GLU A 25 9.15 16.34 -3.81
CA GLU A 25 8.82 17.27 -4.88
C GLU A 25 9.10 16.74 -6.30
N GLY A 26 9.35 15.43 -6.43
CA GLY A 26 9.68 14.82 -7.74
C GLY A 26 11.10 15.09 -8.22
N VAL A 27 12.00 15.52 -7.32
CA VAL A 27 13.42 15.68 -7.63
C VAL A 27 14.15 14.34 -7.44
N PRO A 28 14.95 13.86 -8.40
CA PRO A 28 15.71 12.62 -8.23
C PRO A 28 16.72 12.69 -7.06
N THR A 29 16.87 11.59 -6.34
CA THR A 29 17.86 11.51 -5.25
C THR A 29 19.31 11.45 -5.78
N GLY A 30 20.22 12.11 -5.07
CA GLY A 30 21.67 11.99 -5.26
C GLY A 30 22.31 10.87 -4.44
N LEU A 31 21.51 10.02 -3.79
CA LEU A 31 22.01 8.97 -2.90
C LEU A 31 22.94 8.00 -3.66
N GLY A 32 24.12 7.75 -3.08
CA GLY A 32 25.05 6.74 -3.58
C GLY A 32 24.64 5.32 -3.15
N ARG A 33 25.20 4.31 -3.82
CA ARG A 33 24.90 2.90 -3.52
C ARG A 33 25.17 2.56 -2.03
N ILE A 34 24.17 1.99 -1.38
CA ILE A 34 24.32 1.39 -0.04
C ILE A 34 24.90 -0.03 -0.17
N LYS A 35 25.98 -0.31 0.57
CA LYS A 35 26.65 -1.62 0.60
C LYS A 35 26.08 -2.49 1.73
N ASP A 36 24.85 -2.97 1.55
CA ASP A 36 24.17 -3.94 2.42
C ASP A 36 23.09 -4.66 1.58
N ASN A 37 22.78 -5.92 1.88
CA ASN A 37 21.85 -6.74 1.10
C ASN A 37 20.42 -6.76 1.68
N ARG A 38 20.21 -6.18 2.86
CA ARG A 38 18.93 -6.08 3.56
C ARG A 38 18.59 -4.61 3.77
N THR A 39 18.48 -3.88 2.67
CA THR A 39 18.12 -2.47 2.67
C THR A 39 16.82 -2.21 1.93
N VAL A 40 15.99 -1.33 2.48
CA VAL A 40 14.75 -0.85 1.88
C VAL A 40 14.91 0.63 1.58
N TYR A 41 14.44 1.08 0.43
CA TYR A 41 14.36 2.50 0.10
C TYR A 41 13.08 3.07 0.70
N ALA A 42 13.21 4.15 1.49
CA ALA A 42 12.13 4.68 2.30
C ALA A 42 11.84 6.17 2.01
N PRO A 43 11.26 6.52 0.84
CA PRO A 43 10.91 7.91 0.55
C PRO A 43 9.65 8.32 1.33
N HIS A 44 9.42 9.65 1.42
CA HIS A 44 8.17 10.22 1.93
C HIS A 44 7.37 10.83 0.76
N PHE A 45 6.04 10.75 0.83
CA PHE A 45 5.12 11.24 -0.20
C PHE A 45 4.44 12.52 0.30
N TYR A 46 5.08 13.66 0.06
CA TYR A 46 4.62 15.00 0.47
C TYR A 46 4.76 16.01 -0.66
N ASN A 47 3.76 16.86 -0.80
CA ASN A 47 3.75 18.00 -1.73
C ASN A 47 3.85 19.29 -0.93
N THR A 48 4.85 20.13 -1.21
CA THR A 48 5.13 21.35 -0.45
C THR A 48 3.95 22.33 -0.42
N ALA A 49 3.20 22.46 -1.51
CA ALA A 49 2.04 23.35 -1.53
C ALA A 49 0.93 22.85 -0.60
N MET A 50 0.66 21.54 -0.60
CA MET A 50 -0.29 20.91 0.30
C MET A 50 0.15 20.98 1.77
N GLU A 51 1.45 20.82 2.03
CA GLU A 51 2.03 20.99 3.37
C GLU A 51 1.94 22.45 3.85
N ALA A 52 2.01 23.41 2.94
CA ALA A 52 1.76 24.82 3.21
C ALA A 52 0.25 25.17 3.29
N GLY A 53 -0.63 24.18 3.13
CA GLY A 53 -2.06 24.30 3.34
C GLY A 53 -2.91 24.45 2.07
N ALA A 54 -2.32 24.41 0.88
CA ALA A 54 -3.06 24.41 -0.37
C ALA A 54 -3.87 23.12 -0.55
N ASP A 55 -4.91 23.18 -1.39
CA ASP A 55 -5.61 21.98 -1.83
C ASP A 55 -4.77 21.22 -2.87
N TYR A 56 -5.15 19.97 -3.11
CA TYR A 56 -4.55 19.16 -4.16
C TYR A 56 -4.92 19.70 -5.54
N ASP A 57 -3.91 19.99 -6.35
CA ASP A 57 -4.07 20.33 -7.77
C ASP A 57 -3.83 19.07 -8.63
N PRO A 58 -4.89 18.46 -9.19
CA PRO A 58 -4.74 17.28 -10.03
C PRO A 58 -4.10 17.56 -11.38
N ASP A 59 -4.09 18.81 -11.85
CA ASP A 59 -3.56 19.17 -13.16
C ASP A 59 -2.05 19.48 -13.10
N ALA A 60 -1.48 19.60 -11.90
CA ALA A 60 -0.07 19.86 -11.67
C ALA A 60 0.87 18.69 -12.02
N GLY A 61 0.34 17.47 -12.21
CA GLY A 61 1.14 16.27 -12.54
C GLY A 61 2.15 15.84 -11.46
N TRP A 62 1.94 16.28 -10.21
CA TRP A 62 2.89 16.06 -9.12
C TRP A 62 3.05 14.58 -8.75
N ILE A 63 1.97 13.80 -8.72
CA ILE A 63 2.03 12.37 -8.35
C ILE A 63 2.89 11.60 -9.35
N GLU A 64 2.74 11.88 -10.64
CA GLU A 64 3.48 11.24 -11.73
C GLU A 64 4.97 11.61 -11.66
N ALA A 65 5.27 12.91 -11.46
CA ALA A 65 6.64 13.39 -11.30
C ALA A 65 7.33 12.77 -10.06
N TYR A 66 6.62 12.74 -8.94
CA TYR A 66 7.08 12.08 -7.72
C TYR A 66 7.36 10.59 -7.96
N GLU A 67 6.42 9.84 -8.53
CA GLU A 67 6.56 8.41 -8.79
C GLU A 67 7.77 8.10 -9.69
N ALA A 68 7.99 8.89 -10.74
CA ALA A 68 9.16 8.76 -11.61
C ALA A 68 10.47 8.98 -10.84
N ALA A 69 10.52 9.96 -9.94
CA ALA A 69 11.71 10.26 -9.15
C ALA A 69 12.00 9.17 -8.10
N VAL A 70 11.00 8.67 -7.39
CA VAL A 70 11.21 7.70 -6.30
C VAL A 70 11.50 6.29 -6.79
N THR A 71 11.03 5.91 -7.97
CA THR A 71 11.21 4.55 -8.48
C THR A 71 12.57 4.32 -9.16
N ALA A 72 13.22 5.37 -9.66
CA ALA A 72 14.46 5.26 -10.41
C ALA A 72 15.63 4.65 -9.58
N TYR A 73 15.85 5.17 -8.38
CA TYR A 73 16.92 4.68 -7.49
C TYR A 73 16.74 3.21 -7.06
N PRO A 74 15.59 2.79 -6.49
CA PRO A 74 15.40 1.40 -6.08
C PRO A 74 15.42 0.42 -7.25
N ALA A 75 14.92 0.81 -8.44
CA ALA A 75 15.04 -0.02 -9.64
C ALA A 75 16.49 -0.27 -10.03
N ARG A 76 17.32 0.80 -10.03
CA ARG A 76 18.76 0.71 -10.33
C ARG A 76 19.53 -0.15 -9.33
N HIS A 77 19.12 -0.11 -8.06
CA HIS A 77 19.82 -0.78 -6.96
C HIS A 77 19.16 -2.09 -6.50
N ARG A 78 18.07 -2.52 -7.15
CA ARG A 78 17.27 -3.72 -6.81
C ARG A 78 16.83 -3.72 -5.35
N MET A 79 16.33 -2.57 -4.89
CA MET A 79 15.86 -2.39 -3.52
C MET A 79 14.33 -2.46 -3.46
N PRO A 80 13.75 -3.09 -2.43
CA PRO A 80 12.34 -2.91 -2.12
C PRO A 80 12.09 -1.44 -1.73
N VAL A 81 10.85 -1.00 -1.89
CA VAL A 81 10.41 0.34 -1.51
C VAL A 81 9.32 0.23 -0.46
N VAL A 82 9.41 1.01 0.61
CA VAL A 82 8.30 1.23 1.54
C VAL A 82 8.19 2.72 1.73
N VAL A 83 7.03 3.32 1.45
CA VAL A 83 6.87 4.76 1.68
C VAL A 83 6.74 5.00 3.18
N GLY A 84 7.75 5.64 3.76
CA GLY A 84 7.90 5.77 5.21
C GLY A 84 6.84 6.68 5.82
N GLU A 85 6.44 7.73 5.11
CA GLU A 85 5.46 8.69 5.57
C GLU A 85 4.68 9.27 4.40
N TRP A 86 3.39 9.48 4.61
CA TRP A 86 2.54 10.25 3.71
C TRP A 86 1.26 10.70 4.40
N GLY A 87 0.59 11.68 3.81
CA GLY A 87 -0.76 12.08 4.18
C GLY A 87 -0.86 13.59 4.42
N PRO A 88 -1.92 14.25 3.92
CA PRO A 88 -2.03 15.71 3.97
C PRO A 88 -2.43 16.20 5.36
N LEU A 89 -1.91 17.36 5.74
CA LEU A 89 -2.36 18.13 6.90
C LEU A 89 -3.87 18.44 6.83
N ASN A 90 -4.30 18.99 5.69
CA ASN A 90 -5.67 19.44 5.48
C ASN A 90 -6.48 18.40 4.69
N ASN A 91 -6.90 17.33 5.37
CA ASN A 91 -7.58 16.17 4.77
C ASN A 91 -9.02 16.41 4.27
N ALA A 92 -9.59 17.60 4.49
CA ALA A 92 -11.00 17.91 4.18
C ALA A 92 -11.19 18.98 3.10
N LEU A 93 -10.12 19.44 2.45
CA LEU A 93 -10.22 20.37 1.33
C LEU A 93 -10.92 19.72 0.11
N PRO A 94 -11.52 20.51 -0.80
CA PRO A 94 -12.36 20.01 -1.88
C PRO A 94 -11.79 18.83 -2.70
N ASN A 95 -10.51 18.89 -3.09
CA ASN A 95 -9.88 17.86 -3.91
C ASN A 95 -9.25 16.72 -3.10
N MET A 96 -9.29 16.75 -1.76
CA MET A 96 -8.66 15.72 -0.94
C MET A 96 -9.27 14.34 -1.14
N GLY A 97 -10.57 14.25 -1.38
CA GLY A 97 -11.19 12.98 -1.69
C GLY A 97 -10.58 12.32 -2.94
N ARG A 98 -10.20 13.12 -3.94
CA ARG A 98 -9.48 12.67 -5.14
C ARG A 98 -8.02 12.33 -4.83
N PHE A 99 -7.34 13.21 -4.10
CA PHE A 99 -5.96 12.98 -3.66
C PHE A 99 -5.77 11.62 -3.01
N TYR A 100 -6.58 11.24 -2.02
CA TYR A 100 -6.44 9.95 -1.34
C TYR A 100 -6.56 8.76 -2.31
N ARG A 101 -7.49 8.82 -3.28
CA ARG A 101 -7.63 7.77 -4.29
C ARG A 101 -6.42 7.66 -5.19
N GLU A 102 -5.94 8.79 -5.71
CA GLU A 102 -4.82 8.82 -6.65
C GLU A 102 -3.48 8.53 -5.96
N ALA A 103 -3.28 9.04 -4.74
CA ALA A 103 -2.11 8.74 -3.92
C ALA A 103 -2.03 7.24 -3.57
N VAL A 104 -3.09 6.65 -3.01
CA VAL A 104 -3.10 5.20 -2.69
C VAL A 104 -2.91 4.36 -3.95
N ALA A 105 -3.54 4.74 -5.07
CA ALA A 105 -3.32 4.06 -6.34
C ALA A 105 -1.86 4.14 -6.82
N SER A 106 -1.19 5.29 -6.65
CA SER A 106 0.25 5.45 -6.95
C SER A 106 1.12 4.61 -6.03
N LEU A 107 0.93 4.72 -4.70
CA LEU A 107 1.70 3.97 -3.70
C LEU A 107 1.64 2.46 -3.93
N ASN A 108 0.47 1.94 -4.34
CA ASN A 108 0.26 0.52 -4.62
C ASN A 108 0.94 0.04 -5.92
N ARG A 109 1.32 0.93 -6.85
CA ARG A 109 2.00 0.52 -8.10
C ARG A 109 3.45 0.12 -7.87
N TYR A 110 4.15 0.77 -6.94
CA TYR A 110 5.60 0.63 -6.82
C TYR A 110 6.11 0.23 -5.43
N SER A 111 5.33 0.46 -4.37
CA SER A 111 5.79 0.17 -3.00
C SER A 111 5.36 -1.23 -2.55
N SER A 112 6.13 -1.81 -1.63
CA SER A 112 5.75 -3.00 -0.88
C SER A 112 4.88 -2.68 0.34
N GLY A 113 4.49 -1.41 0.51
CA GLY A 113 3.75 -0.91 1.66
C GLY A 113 4.03 0.56 1.92
N TRP A 114 3.19 1.18 2.75
CA TRP A 114 3.30 2.58 3.12
C TRP A 114 2.81 2.79 4.55
N ALA A 115 3.26 3.87 5.20
CA ALA A 115 2.78 4.27 6.51
C ALA A 115 2.17 5.68 6.45
N GLY A 116 0.91 5.79 6.87
CA GLY A 116 0.20 7.07 6.95
C GLY A 116 0.62 7.85 8.19
N TYR A 117 1.01 9.11 8.00
CA TYR A 117 1.31 10.05 9.07
C TYR A 117 0.02 10.72 9.54
N VAL A 118 -0.41 10.58 10.79
CA VAL A 118 0.15 9.78 11.89
C VAL A 118 -1.01 9.21 12.72
N TRP A 119 -0.79 8.10 13.42
CA TRP A 119 -1.78 7.58 14.36
C TRP A 119 -1.81 8.45 15.64
N CYS A 120 -2.75 9.38 15.68
CA CYS A 120 -3.13 10.14 16.87
C CYS A 120 -4.62 10.50 16.81
N TYR A 121 -5.11 11.11 17.89
CA TYR A 121 -6.50 11.57 18.07
C TYR A 121 -6.52 13.10 18.02
N GLY A 122 -7.39 13.69 17.20
CA GLY A 122 -7.61 15.15 17.18
C GLY A 122 -7.67 15.75 15.78
N GLY A 123 -6.94 16.85 15.56
CA GLY A 123 -6.86 17.59 14.30
C GLY A 123 -5.54 17.39 13.55
N GLY A 124 -5.22 18.30 12.61
CA GLY A 124 -3.92 18.31 11.92
C GLY A 124 -3.62 17.01 11.13
N TYR A 125 -2.55 16.31 11.46
CA TYR A 125 -2.21 15.03 10.80
C TYR A 125 -2.90 13.80 11.39
N CYS A 126 -3.61 13.93 12.51
CA CYS A 126 -4.16 12.76 13.20
C CYS A 126 -5.02 11.89 12.29
N ALA A 127 -4.84 10.58 12.38
CA ALA A 127 -5.60 9.59 11.64
C ALA A 127 -7.09 9.62 12.01
N VAL A 128 -7.36 9.82 13.30
CA VAL A 128 -8.71 9.78 13.88
C VAL A 128 -9.04 11.07 14.64
N ASP A 129 -10.33 11.37 14.75
CA ASP A 129 -10.86 12.45 15.58
C ASP A 129 -10.75 12.10 17.08
N GLU A 130 -11.15 13.02 17.96
CA GLU A 130 -11.14 12.82 19.42
C GLU A 130 -11.97 11.61 19.88
N ARG A 131 -12.90 11.13 19.03
CA ARG A 131 -13.77 9.98 19.30
C ARG A 131 -13.26 8.69 18.65
N GLY A 132 -12.08 8.72 18.04
CA GLY A 132 -11.48 7.55 17.40
C GLY A 132 -12.09 7.19 16.03
N ARG A 133 -12.88 8.09 15.41
CA ARG A 133 -13.38 7.90 14.05
C ARG A 133 -12.35 8.43 13.06
N PHE A 134 -12.17 7.78 11.91
CA PHE A 134 -11.35 8.34 10.84
C PHE A 134 -11.75 9.77 10.54
N ARG A 135 -10.76 10.66 10.43
CA ARG A 135 -11.01 12.01 9.92
C ARG A 135 -11.30 11.94 8.42
N THR A 136 -12.06 12.90 7.90
CA THR A 136 -12.52 12.95 6.50
C THR A 136 -11.47 12.49 5.49
N ASN A 137 -11.84 11.60 4.57
CA ASN A 137 -10.97 10.98 3.57
C ASN A 137 -9.89 10.04 4.10
N LYS A 138 -9.51 10.05 5.39
CA LYS A 138 -8.53 9.09 5.94
C LYS A 138 -9.09 7.68 6.00
N GLU A 139 -10.41 7.51 6.05
CA GLU A 139 -11.05 6.20 5.94
C GLU A 139 -10.77 5.51 4.59
N GLN A 140 -10.40 6.27 3.55
CA GLN A 140 -10.07 5.71 2.24
C GLN A 140 -8.78 4.88 2.24
N THR A 141 -7.95 4.99 3.29
CA THR A 141 -6.76 4.14 3.45
C THR A 141 -7.11 2.74 3.96
N ALA A 142 -8.32 2.54 4.49
CA ALA A 142 -8.80 1.23 4.94
C ALA A 142 -9.35 0.43 3.75
N THR A 143 -8.47 -0.24 3.03
CA THR A 143 -8.78 -1.07 1.86
C THR A 143 -8.37 -2.53 2.09
N PRO A 144 -8.95 -3.51 1.36
CA PRO A 144 -8.45 -4.87 1.40
C PRO A 144 -7.02 -4.97 0.86
N TYR A 145 -6.19 -5.79 1.49
CA TYR A 145 -4.83 -6.09 1.03
C TYR A 145 -4.35 -7.47 1.52
N ALA A 146 -3.23 -7.97 1.00
CA ALA A 146 -2.60 -9.20 1.48
C ALA A 146 -1.32 -8.90 2.28
N PRO A 147 -1.35 -8.94 3.62
CA PRO A 147 -0.16 -8.67 4.45
C PRO A 147 0.94 -9.73 4.26
N ALA A 148 0.57 -10.95 3.87
CA ALA A 148 1.50 -12.04 3.59
C ALA A 148 1.01 -12.88 2.41
N VAL A 149 1.90 -13.20 1.47
CA VAL A 149 1.60 -14.04 0.31
C VAL A 149 2.53 -15.25 0.29
N ALA A 150 1.96 -16.46 0.24
CA ALA A 150 2.72 -17.71 0.18
C ALA A 150 3.21 -18.03 -1.23
N GLY A 151 3.95 -17.11 -1.84
CA GLY A 151 4.41 -17.25 -3.21
C GLY A 151 5.03 -15.99 -3.80
N THR A 152 5.23 -16.00 -5.11
CA THR A 152 5.73 -14.85 -5.87
C THR A 152 4.57 -14.06 -6.44
N VAL A 153 4.38 -12.84 -5.96
CA VAL A 153 3.35 -11.90 -6.45
C VAL A 153 3.63 -11.53 -7.91
N ARG A 154 2.58 -11.55 -8.72
CA ARG A 154 2.58 -11.10 -10.13
C ARG A 154 1.86 -9.76 -10.29
N SER A 155 0.76 -9.59 -9.55
CA SER A 155 0.02 -8.33 -9.48
C SER A 155 -0.69 -8.24 -8.13
N ASP A 156 -0.70 -7.05 -7.55
CA ASP A 156 -1.44 -6.71 -6.34
C ASP A 156 -2.07 -5.33 -6.58
N THR A 157 -3.41 -5.28 -6.60
CA THR A 157 -4.13 -4.09 -7.05
C THR A 157 -5.43 -3.91 -6.29
N TYR A 158 -5.76 -2.66 -5.98
CA TYR A 158 -7.08 -2.26 -5.49
C TYR A 158 -7.64 -1.16 -6.38
N ASP A 159 -8.82 -1.40 -6.93
CA ASP A 159 -9.61 -0.41 -7.65
C ASP A 159 -10.65 0.19 -6.72
N ALA A 160 -10.49 1.47 -6.37
CA ALA A 160 -11.42 2.19 -5.49
C ALA A 160 -12.79 2.47 -6.13
N GLY A 161 -12.85 2.58 -7.46
CA GLY A 161 -14.09 2.82 -8.22
C GLY A 161 -14.98 1.59 -8.23
N THR A 162 -14.41 0.40 -8.46
CA THR A 162 -15.14 -0.87 -8.41
C THR A 162 -15.10 -1.55 -7.04
N ARG A 163 -14.34 -1.00 -6.10
CA ARG A 163 -14.07 -1.56 -4.75
C ARG A 163 -13.64 -3.02 -4.82
N THR A 164 -12.73 -3.29 -5.75
CA THR A 164 -12.23 -4.63 -6.04
C THR A 164 -10.75 -4.71 -5.74
N TYR A 165 -10.38 -5.60 -4.84
CA TYR A 165 -8.99 -6.02 -4.65
C TYR A 165 -8.71 -7.28 -5.45
N ARG A 166 -7.56 -7.31 -6.15
CA ARG A 166 -7.14 -8.44 -6.97
C ARG A 166 -5.66 -8.73 -6.74
N LEU A 167 -5.39 -9.94 -6.27
CA LEU A 167 -4.04 -10.49 -6.08
C LEU A 167 -3.84 -11.65 -7.04
N ALA A 168 -2.75 -11.64 -7.80
CA ALA A 168 -2.30 -12.78 -8.58
C ALA A 168 -0.88 -13.17 -8.15
N TYR A 169 -0.66 -14.46 -7.90
CA TYR A 169 0.64 -14.97 -7.47
C TYR A 169 0.84 -16.42 -7.88
N ARG A 170 2.12 -16.81 -7.98
CA ARG A 170 2.51 -18.21 -8.10
C ARG A 170 2.84 -18.78 -6.72
N ALA A 171 2.10 -19.78 -6.28
CA ALA A 171 2.30 -20.41 -4.98
C ALA A 171 3.73 -21.00 -4.86
N ALA A 172 4.33 -20.88 -3.68
CA ALA A 172 5.63 -21.47 -3.41
C ALA A 172 5.61 -23.01 -3.50
N ALA A 173 6.78 -23.62 -3.65
CA ALA A 173 6.91 -25.09 -3.60
C ALA A 173 6.72 -25.64 -2.17
N ARG A 174 7.00 -24.81 -1.15
CA ARG A 174 6.79 -25.15 0.25
C ARG A 174 5.37 -24.76 0.67
N PRO A 175 4.72 -25.54 1.55
CA PRO A 175 3.43 -25.16 2.11
C PRO A 175 3.50 -23.80 2.81
N GLY A 176 2.42 -23.01 2.67
CA GLY A 176 2.26 -21.71 3.30
C GLY A 176 0.85 -21.20 3.09
N VAL A 177 0.50 -20.13 3.80
CA VAL A 177 -0.82 -19.49 3.71
C VAL A 177 -0.66 -18.08 3.16
N THR A 178 -1.56 -17.69 2.27
CA THR A 178 -1.71 -16.28 1.88
C THR A 178 -2.77 -15.67 2.79
N GLU A 179 -2.43 -14.60 3.48
CA GLU A 179 -3.34 -13.88 4.37
C GLU A 179 -4.02 -12.74 3.61
N LEU A 180 -5.27 -12.47 3.95
CA LEU A 180 -6.00 -11.29 3.49
C LEU A 180 -6.39 -10.47 4.72
N SER A 181 -6.30 -9.15 4.63
CA SER A 181 -6.86 -8.23 5.62
C SER A 181 -8.03 -7.51 4.99
N LEU A 182 -9.22 -7.69 5.58
CA LEU A 182 -10.48 -7.13 5.07
C LEU A 182 -11.04 -6.13 6.08
N PRO A 183 -11.08 -4.82 5.76
CA PRO A 183 -11.62 -3.82 6.66
C PRO A 183 -13.13 -4.02 6.87
N PRO A 184 -13.70 -3.63 8.01
CA PRO A 184 -15.13 -3.75 8.23
C PRO A 184 -15.96 -2.97 7.21
N THR A 185 -17.02 -3.58 6.69
CA THR A 185 -18.00 -2.90 5.83
C THR A 185 -19.41 -3.39 6.17
N PRO A 186 -20.43 -2.49 6.17
CA PRO A 186 -21.82 -2.88 6.35
C PRO A 186 -22.31 -3.89 5.31
N ARG A 187 -21.73 -3.83 4.10
CA ARG A 187 -22.11 -4.65 2.96
C ARG A 187 -21.41 -6.00 2.94
N GLY A 188 -20.23 -6.08 3.55
CA GLY A 188 -19.44 -7.30 3.56
C GLY A 188 -18.56 -7.51 2.34
N TRP A 189 -17.73 -8.55 2.39
CA TRP A 189 -16.84 -8.93 1.30
C TRP A 189 -17.19 -10.30 0.73
N ARG A 190 -17.17 -10.37 -0.60
CA ARG A 190 -17.14 -11.62 -1.36
C ARG A 190 -15.71 -11.89 -1.80
N VAL A 191 -15.16 -13.03 -1.39
CA VAL A 191 -13.85 -13.52 -1.81
C VAL A 191 -14.04 -14.66 -2.80
N THR A 192 -13.45 -14.57 -3.98
CA THR A 192 -13.37 -15.65 -4.96
C THR A 192 -11.92 -15.96 -5.27
N VAL A 193 -11.65 -17.23 -5.58
CA VAL A 193 -10.31 -17.71 -5.93
C VAL A 193 -10.41 -18.55 -7.20
N THR A 194 -9.45 -18.36 -8.09
CA THR A 194 -9.22 -19.23 -9.26
C THR A 194 -7.84 -19.87 -9.15
N GLY A 195 -7.67 -21.02 -9.82
CA GLY A 195 -6.51 -21.89 -9.65
C GLY A 195 -6.77 -23.00 -8.64
N ARG A 196 -5.73 -23.79 -8.34
CA ARG A 196 -5.81 -24.86 -7.35
C ARG A 196 -5.64 -24.26 -5.95
N ALA A 197 -6.67 -23.60 -5.45
CA ALA A 197 -6.66 -22.96 -4.15
C ALA A 197 -8.08 -22.85 -3.55
N HIS A 198 -8.17 -22.67 -2.23
CA HIS A 198 -9.43 -22.46 -1.52
C HIS A 198 -9.27 -21.44 -0.40
N VAL A 199 -10.37 -20.79 -0.02
CA VAL A 199 -10.43 -19.77 1.04
C VAL A 199 -10.92 -20.42 2.33
N LEU A 200 -10.28 -20.11 3.45
CA LEU A 200 -10.72 -20.45 4.80
C LEU A 200 -10.98 -19.19 5.63
N GLY A 201 -11.95 -19.27 6.54
CA GLY A 201 -12.34 -18.16 7.43
C GLY A 201 -13.51 -17.33 6.91
N ALA A 202 -14.18 -16.63 7.84
CA ALA A 202 -15.30 -15.75 7.50
C ALA A 202 -14.80 -14.41 6.94
N SER A 203 -15.38 -13.97 5.82
CA SER A 203 -15.06 -12.69 5.17
C SER A 203 -16.24 -11.72 5.14
N SER A 204 -17.41 -12.14 5.63
CA SER A 204 -18.70 -11.52 5.29
C SER A 204 -18.91 -10.12 5.84
N ARG A 205 -18.12 -9.64 6.80
CA ARG A 205 -18.20 -8.24 7.31
C ARG A 205 -16.84 -7.59 7.55
N GLY A 206 -15.77 -8.20 7.04
CA GLY A 206 -14.39 -7.92 7.41
C GLY A 206 -13.74 -9.14 8.07
N GLY A 207 -12.45 -9.05 8.39
CA GLY A 207 -11.68 -10.12 9.03
C GLY A 207 -10.42 -10.51 8.27
N TRP A 208 -9.87 -11.66 8.63
CA TRP A 208 -8.57 -12.15 8.15
C TRP A 208 -8.67 -13.55 7.53
N PRO A 209 -9.41 -13.72 6.41
CA PRO A 209 -9.46 -15.01 5.74
C PRO A 209 -8.09 -15.36 5.13
N VAL A 210 -7.85 -16.66 5.01
CA VAL A 210 -6.60 -17.19 4.43
C VAL A 210 -6.88 -17.97 3.16
N VAL A 211 -5.94 -17.95 2.23
CA VAL A 211 -5.99 -18.71 0.98
C VAL A 211 -4.93 -19.81 1.04
N LEU A 212 -5.39 -21.04 0.92
CA LEU A 212 -4.55 -22.24 0.82
C LEU A 212 -4.42 -22.63 -0.65
N ALA A 213 -3.20 -22.59 -1.16
CA ALA A 213 -2.89 -22.91 -2.55
C ALA A 213 -2.08 -24.21 -2.66
N TRP A 214 -2.34 -24.98 -3.71
CA TRP A 214 -1.50 -26.12 -4.04
C TRP A 214 -0.11 -25.63 -4.47
N PRO A 215 0.98 -26.30 -4.05
CA PRO A 215 2.34 -25.88 -4.37
C PRO A 215 2.56 -25.67 -5.88
N GLY A 216 3.17 -24.54 -6.23
CA GLY A 216 3.51 -24.19 -7.62
C GLY A 216 2.34 -23.75 -8.51
N SER A 217 1.10 -23.72 -8.00
CA SER A 217 -0.07 -23.28 -8.77
C SER A 217 -0.09 -21.78 -9.00
N GLU A 218 -0.65 -21.36 -10.13
CA GLU A 218 -1.03 -19.96 -10.36
C GLU A 218 -2.39 -19.71 -9.70
N VAL A 219 -2.47 -18.65 -8.88
CA VAL A 219 -3.65 -18.31 -8.08
C VAL A 219 -4.04 -16.88 -8.36
N VAL A 220 -5.34 -16.65 -8.55
CA VAL A 220 -5.91 -15.30 -8.54
C VAL A 220 -6.99 -15.23 -7.48
N VAL A 221 -6.81 -14.30 -6.54
CA VAL A 221 -7.78 -13.93 -5.52
C VAL A 221 -8.47 -12.65 -5.97
N THR A 222 -9.80 -12.63 -5.91
CA THR A 222 -10.60 -11.43 -6.15
C THR A 222 -11.48 -11.18 -4.93
N VAL A 223 -11.39 -9.99 -4.35
CA VAL A 223 -12.21 -9.56 -3.22
C VAL A 223 -13.04 -8.37 -3.66
N ARG A 224 -14.36 -8.46 -3.51
CA ARG A 224 -15.31 -7.42 -3.89
C ARG A 224 -16.24 -7.10 -2.74
N GLU A 225 -16.54 -5.83 -2.51
CA GLU A 225 -17.58 -5.45 -1.56
C GLU A 225 -18.95 -5.92 -2.09
N ALA A 226 -19.75 -6.58 -1.27
CA ALA A 226 -21.01 -7.14 -1.73
C ALA A 226 -22.03 -6.02 -2.02
N GLY A 227 -22.28 -5.72 -3.29
CA GLY A 227 -23.26 -4.72 -3.75
C GLY A 227 -24.05 -5.21 -4.96
N PRO A 228 -25.07 -4.45 -5.42
CA PRO A 228 -25.96 -4.85 -6.51
C PRO A 228 -25.24 -5.10 -7.84
N HIS A 229 -24.02 -4.59 -8.02
CA HIS A 229 -23.18 -4.84 -9.21
C HIS A 229 -22.39 -6.17 -9.15
N GLY A 230 -22.69 -7.04 -8.16
CA GLY A 230 -22.03 -8.32 -7.95
C GLY A 230 -22.70 -9.54 -8.60
N ARG A 231 -23.81 -9.37 -9.34
CA ARG A 231 -24.27 -10.35 -10.33
C ARG A 231 -23.71 -9.96 -11.69
N THR A 232 -22.48 -10.39 -11.97
CA THR A 232 -22.20 -10.79 -13.35
C THR A 232 -22.83 -12.17 -13.50
N ASP A 233 -24.14 -12.17 -13.78
CA ASP A 233 -24.75 -13.32 -14.42
C ASP A 233 -23.95 -13.56 -15.69
N HIS A 234 -23.39 -14.76 -15.86
CA HIS A 234 -23.22 -15.33 -17.17
C HIS A 234 -23.48 -16.84 -17.09
N PRO A 235 -24.11 -17.40 -18.15
CA PRO A 235 -24.87 -18.65 -18.15
C PRO A 235 -24.04 -19.92 -17.94
#